data_AF-G8NW31-F1
#
_entry.id   AF-G8NW31-F1
#
_cell.length_a   1.000
_cell.length_b   1.000
_cell.length_c   1.000
_cell.angle_alpha   90.00
_cell.angle_beta   90.00
_cell.angle_gamma   90.00
#
_symmetry.space_group_name_H-M   'P 1'
#
loop_
_entity.id
_entity.type
_entity.pdbx_description
1 polymer ?
#
loop_
_entity_poly.entity_id
_entity_poly.type
_entity_poly.pdbx_seq_one_letter_code
_entity_poly.pdbx_strand_id
1 'polypeptide(L)'
;MKGPLLEKLEAFKKELQLLKKLVTAVPGERINRNNISKQANAIADMWVEEMRSPLEHKAKLPAALIEKTAEDMKRLHVLSRPNNLKSSYLAVIDRTLKKFEDKFVLPIKQSATEVESIFDLQKLVPSLANPDESEYLKEAIECAEQGHRRAAIVLGWCAAIDKVQQKILRLGLDKFNATSRKLKAQTAGKYKRWNKEFAVTTLAELQTIFDTDLIVILEGLELLDGNEAERMETCFQYRNHSAHPGAAPIEEPNVVAFFSDISAIVLQNPKLNS
;
A
#
# COMPACT_ATOMS: atom_id res chain seq x y z
N MET A 1 -10.75 5.95 1.82
CA MET A 1 -10.69 7.11 0.89
C MET A 1 -11.80 7.18 -0.18
N LYS A 2 -12.72 6.21 -0.35
CA LYS A 2 -13.86 6.37 -1.28
C LYS A 2 -14.82 7.51 -0.91
N GLY A 3 -15.05 7.73 0.40
CA GLY A 3 -15.93 8.78 0.91
C GLY A 3 -15.58 10.18 0.39
N PRO A 4 -14.36 10.69 0.63
CA PRO A 4 -13.95 12.01 0.16
C PRO A 4 -14.03 12.20 -1.37
N LEU A 5 -13.69 11.18 -2.16
CA LEU A 5 -13.77 11.27 -3.63
C LEU A 5 -15.23 11.28 -4.11
N LEU A 6 -16.09 10.46 -3.51
CA LEU A 6 -17.53 10.45 -3.80
C LEU A 6 -18.20 11.76 -3.38
N GLU A 7 -17.79 12.34 -2.24
CA GLU A 7 -18.25 13.66 -1.80
C GLU A 7 -17.87 14.76 -2.78
N LYS A 8 -16.62 14.76 -3.27
CA LYS A 8 -16.16 15.68 -4.32
C LYS A 8 -16.92 15.50 -5.64
N LEU A 9 -17.18 14.26 -6.06
CA LEU A 9 -17.99 13.97 -7.25
C LEU A 9 -19.41 14.49 -7.11
N GLU A 10 -20.02 14.32 -5.94
CA GLU A 10 -21.38 14.80 -5.67
C GLU A 10 -21.41 16.33 -5.59
N ALA A 11 -20.39 16.97 -5.03
CA ALA A 11 -20.23 18.43 -5.04
C ALA A 11 -20.10 18.97 -6.48
N PHE A 12 -19.22 18.36 -7.29
CA PHE A 12 -19.04 18.72 -8.70
C PHE A 12 -20.34 18.58 -9.50
N LYS A 13 -21.08 17.49 -9.29
CA LYS A 13 -22.39 17.27 -9.91
C LYS A 13 -23.41 18.33 -9.47
N LYS A 14 -23.46 18.69 -8.18
CA LYS A 14 -24.34 19.74 -7.66
C LYS A 14 -24.03 21.10 -8.28
N GLU A 15 -22.75 21.44 -8.42
CA GLU A 15 -22.32 22.67 -9.09
C GLU A 15 -22.75 22.71 -10.57
N LEU A 16 -22.59 21.60 -11.30
CA LEU A 16 -23.10 21.48 -12.68
C LEU A 16 -24.63 21.63 -12.76
N GLN A 17 -25.37 21.05 -11.82
CA GLN A 17 -26.83 21.18 -11.75
C GLN A 17 -27.26 22.61 -11.41
N LEU A 18 -26.53 23.28 -10.52
CA LEU A 18 -26.76 24.68 -10.17
C LEU A 18 -26.50 25.58 -11.39
N LEU A 19 -25.37 25.39 -12.08
CA LEU A 19 -25.06 26.09 -13.31
C LEU A 19 -26.16 25.88 -14.37
N LYS A 20 -26.64 24.64 -14.53
CA LYS A 20 -27.75 24.34 -15.45
C LYS A 20 -29.00 25.16 -15.12
N LYS A 21 -29.38 25.23 -13.82
CA LYS A 21 -30.54 26.01 -13.38
C LYS A 21 -30.36 27.50 -13.68
N LEU A 22 -29.19 28.05 -13.40
CA LEU A 22 -28.88 29.45 -13.65
C LEU A 22 -28.92 29.81 -15.14
N VAL A 23 -28.27 28.99 -15.99
CA VAL A 23 -28.30 29.14 -17.45
C VAL A 23 -29.74 29.06 -17.98
N THR A 24 -30.53 28.11 -17.47
CA THR A 24 -31.93 27.94 -17.88
C THR A 24 -32.79 29.16 -17.53
N ALA A 25 -32.55 29.78 -16.38
CA ALA A 25 -33.29 30.94 -15.91
C ALA A 25 -32.91 32.26 -16.61
N VAL A 26 -31.90 32.30 -17.47
CA VAL A 26 -31.58 33.51 -18.25
C VAL A 26 -32.65 33.75 -19.32
N PRO A 27 -33.31 34.93 -19.34
CA PRO A 27 -34.16 35.35 -20.44
C PRO A 27 -33.27 35.76 -21.63
N GLY A 28 -33.52 35.17 -22.80
CA GLY A 28 -32.74 35.39 -24.02
C GLY A 28 -31.83 34.23 -24.41
N GLU A 29 -31.27 34.32 -25.61
CA GLU A 29 -30.46 33.24 -26.22
C GLU A 29 -28.98 33.26 -25.82
N ARG A 30 -28.50 34.39 -25.28
CA ARG A 30 -27.10 34.60 -24.96
C ARG A 30 -26.86 34.83 -23.47
N ILE A 31 -25.73 34.32 -22.98
CA ILE A 31 -25.29 34.46 -21.60
C ILE A 31 -24.30 35.63 -21.53
N ASN A 32 -24.73 36.74 -20.92
CA ASN A 32 -23.91 37.93 -20.66
C ASN A 32 -23.68 38.17 -19.15
N ARG A 33 -24.13 37.25 -18.29
CA ARG A 33 -24.05 37.41 -16.83
C ARG A 33 -22.70 36.92 -16.32
N ASN A 34 -21.93 37.84 -15.73
CA ASN A 34 -20.58 37.57 -15.22
C ASN A 34 -20.54 36.46 -14.16
N ASN A 35 -21.60 36.27 -13.37
CA ASN A 35 -21.67 35.20 -12.37
C ASN A 35 -21.75 33.80 -12.99
N ILE A 36 -22.53 33.60 -14.06
CA ILE A 36 -22.64 32.32 -14.78
C ILE A 36 -21.30 31.96 -15.42
N SER A 37 -20.66 32.95 -16.05
CA SER A 37 -19.31 32.82 -16.59
C SER A 37 -18.30 32.39 -15.52
N LYS A 38 -18.26 33.07 -14.38
CA LYS A 38 -17.36 32.73 -13.27
C LYS A 38 -17.59 31.31 -12.74
N GLN A 39 -18.84 30.91 -12.56
CA GLN A 39 -19.16 29.57 -12.08
C GLN A 39 -18.80 28.48 -13.09
N ALA A 40 -19.02 28.72 -14.39
CA ALA A 40 -18.59 27.79 -15.43
C ALA A 40 -17.06 27.63 -15.47
N ASN A 41 -16.32 28.71 -15.24
CA ASN A 41 -14.86 28.65 -15.11
C ASN A 41 -14.44 27.83 -13.89
N ALA A 42 -15.01 28.12 -12.71
CA ALA A 42 -14.69 27.42 -11.47
C ALA A 42 -14.97 25.91 -11.56
N ILE A 43 -16.05 25.50 -12.22
CA ILE A 43 -16.36 24.08 -12.45
C ILE A 43 -15.31 23.43 -13.37
N ALA A 44 -14.90 24.12 -14.43
CA ALA A 44 -13.87 23.59 -15.33
C ALA A 44 -12.51 23.46 -14.62
N ASP A 45 -12.15 24.44 -13.79
CA ASP A 45 -10.91 24.43 -13.00
C ASP A 45 -10.94 23.31 -11.96
N MET A 46 -12.06 23.17 -11.22
CA MET A 46 -12.29 22.06 -10.28
C MET A 46 -12.09 20.69 -10.95
N TRP A 47 -12.55 20.52 -12.19
CA TRP A 47 -12.32 19.27 -12.91
C TRP A 47 -10.83 18.99 -13.13
N VAL A 48 -10.09 19.98 -13.62
CA VAL A 48 -8.68 19.85 -13.99
C VAL A 48 -7.80 19.67 -12.76
N GLU A 49 -8.01 20.49 -11.74
CA GLU A 49 -7.16 20.55 -10.55
C GLU A 49 -7.48 19.46 -9.54
N GLU A 50 -8.76 19.15 -9.35
CA GLU A 50 -9.18 18.29 -8.23
C GLU A 50 -9.74 16.94 -8.64
N MET A 51 -10.34 16.81 -9.83
CA MET A 51 -11.12 15.61 -10.18
C MET A 51 -10.38 14.68 -11.13
N ARG A 52 -9.70 15.20 -12.15
CA ARG A 52 -9.11 14.40 -13.22
C ARG A 52 -8.13 13.35 -12.70
N SER A 53 -7.09 13.80 -11.98
CA SER A 53 -6.04 12.90 -11.49
C SER A 53 -6.58 11.82 -10.53
N PRO A 54 -7.42 12.14 -9.53
CA PRO A 54 -8.03 11.10 -8.69
C PRO A 54 -8.92 10.12 -9.44
N LEU A 55 -9.69 10.57 -10.43
CA LEU A 55 -10.57 9.69 -11.20
C LEU A 55 -9.79 8.75 -12.13
N GLU A 56 -8.69 9.25 -12.71
CA GLU A 56 -7.83 8.49 -13.61
C GLU A 56 -6.92 7.51 -12.85
N HIS A 57 -6.24 7.97 -11.80
CA HIS A 57 -5.21 7.17 -11.12
C HIS A 57 -5.73 6.42 -9.89
N LYS A 58 -6.68 6.99 -9.13
CA LYS A 58 -7.21 6.34 -7.90
C LYS A 58 -8.43 5.47 -8.19
N ALA A 59 -9.38 6.01 -8.95
CA ALA A 59 -10.58 5.26 -9.33
C ALA A 59 -10.39 4.37 -10.58
N LYS A 60 -9.23 4.48 -11.26
CA LYS A 60 -8.88 3.73 -12.47
C LYS A 60 -10.01 3.72 -13.51
N LEU A 61 -10.71 4.86 -13.65
CA LEU A 61 -11.79 4.96 -14.63
C LEU A 61 -11.21 4.88 -16.05
N PRO A 62 -11.97 4.37 -17.03
CA PRO A 62 -11.50 4.25 -18.41
C PRO A 62 -10.97 5.59 -18.96
N ALA A 63 -9.76 5.60 -19.53
CA ALA A 63 -9.13 6.82 -20.05
C ALA A 63 -10.04 7.57 -21.05
N ALA A 64 -10.73 6.84 -21.93
CA ALA A 64 -11.69 7.41 -22.87
C ALA A 64 -12.84 8.19 -22.20
N LEU A 65 -13.27 7.80 -21.00
CA LEU A 65 -14.28 8.53 -20.23
C LEU A 65 -13.71 9.84 -19.67
N ILE A 66 -12.48 9.78 -19.13
CA ILE A 66 -11.77 10.94 -18.57
C ILE A 66 -11.49 11.97 -19.67
N GLU A 67 -10.94 11.54 -20.81
CA GLU A 67 -10.63 12.40 -21.94
C GLU A 67 -11.88 13.09 -22.49
N LYS A 68 -12.97 12.33 -22.70
CA LYS A 68 -14.24 12.89 -23.18
C LYS A 68 -14.80 13.94 -22.22
N THR A 69 -14.70 13.70 -20.91
CA THR A 69 -15.19 14.64 -19.91
C THR A 69 -14.27 15.87 -19.80
N ALA A 70 -12.95 15.69 -19.95
CA ALA A 70 -12.00 16.78 -20.04
C ALA A 70 -12.24 17.67 -21.27
N GLU A 71 -12.64 17.09 -22.40
CA GLU A 71 -13.04 17.86 -23.58
C GLU A 71 -14.30 18.71 -23.33
N ASP A 72 -15.32 18.13 -22.67
CA ASP A 72 -16.51 18.88 -22.26
C ASP A 72 -16.16 20.01 -21.27
N MET A 73 -15.23 19.79 -20.32
CA MET A 73 -14.80 20.82 -19.37
C MET A 73 -13.95 21.91 -20.01
N LYS A 74 -13.08 21.55 -20.96
CA LYS A 74 -12.38 22.53 -21.81
C LYS A 74 -13.37 23.39 -22.58
N ARG A 75 -14.44 22.79 -23.11
CA ARG A 75 -15.51 23.52 -23.80
C ARG A 75 -16.28 24.41 -22.84
N LEU A 76 -16.54 23.97 -21.61
CA LEU A 76 -17.17 24.78 -20.57
C LEU A 76 -16.31 25.99 -20.18
N HIS A 77 -14.99 25.79 -20.06
CA HIS A 77 -14.03 26.87 -19.84
C HIS A 77 -14.03 27.89 -21.01
N VAL A 78 -14.10 27.44 -22.26
CA VAL A 78 -14.23 28.36 -23.41
C VAL A 78 -15.55 29.13 -23.36
N LEU A 79 -16.65 28.47 -23.00
CA LEU A 79 -17.97 29.09 -22.89
C LEU A 79 -18.04 30.13 -21.77
N SER A 80 -17.20 30.03 -20.74
CA SER A 80 -17.09 31.01 -19.65
C SER A 80 -16.74 32.42 -20.16
N ARG A 81 -16.14 32.52 -21.35
CA ARG A 81 -15.87 33.79 -22.03
C ARG A 81 -17.17 34.53 -22.38
N PRO A 82 -17.13 35.86 -22.60
CA PRO A 82 -18.34 36.66 -22.81
C PRO A 82 -19.14 36.26 -24.05
N ASN A 83 -20.45 36.51 -24.01
CA ASN A 83 -21.36 36.54 -25.17
C ASN A 83 -21.55 35.19 -25.90
N ASN A 84 -21.65 34.10 -25.13
CA ASN A 84 -21.88 32.75 -25.64
C ASN A 84 -23.36 32.34 -25.63
N LEU A 85 -23.73 31.37 -26.46
CA LEU A 85 -25.10 30.87 -26.58
C LEU A 85 -25.51 30.00 -25.38
N LYS A 86 -26.71 30.23 -24.87
CA LYS A 86 -27.37 29.42 -23.82
C LYS A 86 -27.45 27.95 -24.20
N SER A 87 -27.79 27.66 -25.46
CA SER A 87 -27.87 26.29 -26.00
C SER A 87 -26.54 25.55 -25.92
N SER A 88 -25.41 26.24 -26.10
CA SER A 88 -24.08 25.63 -26.02
C SER A 88 -23.70 25.25 -24.59
N TYR A 89 -24.05 26.08 -23.60
CA TYR A 89 -23.90 25.74 -22.19
C TYR A 89 -24.72 24.50 -21.83
N LEU A 90 -26.01 24.51 -22.14
CA LEU A 90 -26.90 23.39 -21.83
C LEU A 90 -26.43 22.09 -22.48
N ALA A 91 -26.00 22.15 -23.75
CA ALA A 91 -25.48 20.97 -24.44
C ALA A 91 -24.26 20.35 -23.74
N VAL A 92 -23.31 21.16 -23.29
CA VAL A 92 -22.13 20.65 -22.54
C VAL A 92 -22.55 20.06 -21.21
N ILE A 93 -23.33 20.82 -20.42
CA ILE A 93 -23.75 20.39 -19.08
C ILE A 93 -24.58 19.10 -19.15
N ASP A 94 -25.51 19.00 -20.11
CA ASP A 94 -26.34 17.81 -20.29
C ASP A 94 -25.53 16.59 -20.73
N ARG A 95 -24.53 16.76 -21.60
CA ARG A 95 -23.62 15.66 -21.96
C ARG A 95 -22.81 15.17 -20.77
N THR A 96 -22.30 16.10 -19.94
CA THR A 96 -21.55 15.75 -18.73
C THR A 96 -22.44 15.03 -17.71
N LEU A 97 -23.65 15.55 -17.45
CA LEU A 97 -24.60 14.97 -16.48
C LEU A 97 -25.30 13.69 -16.97
N LYS A 98 -25.35 13.44 -18.28
CA LYS A 98 -26.00 12.25 -18.84
C LYS A 98 -25.35 10.97 -18.29
N LYS A 99 -26.14 10.14 -17.61
CA LYS A 99 -25.70 8.91 -16.95
C LYS A 99 -24.51 9.12 -16.00
N PHE A 100 -24.49 10.25 -15.27
CA PHE A 100 -23.39 10.59 -14.39
C PHE A 100 -23.13 9.51 -13.32
N GLU A 101 -24.19 8.98 -12.71
CA GLU A 101 -24.11 7.90 -11.72
C GLU A 101 -23.43 6.66 -12.31
N ASP A 102 -23.90 6.18 -13.47
CA ASP A 102 -23.36 4.98 -14.12
C ASP A 102 -21.91 5.16 -14.58
N LYS A 103 -21.52 6.39 -14.95
CA LYS A 103 -20.16 6.68 -15.46
C LYS A 103 -19.13 6.82 -14.34
N PHE A 104 -19.49 7.43 -13.22
CA PHE A 104 -18.54 7.82 -12.18
C PHE A 104 -18.82 7.15 -10.84
N VAL A 105 -20.05 7.22 -10.36
CA VAL A 105 -20.39 6.79 -8.99
C VAL A 105 -20.46 5.27 -8.88
N LEU A 106 -21.16 4.62 -9.82
CA LEU A 106 -21.35 3.18 -9.82
C LEU A 106 -20.01 2.44 -9.98
N PRO A 107 -19.11 2.80 -10.91
CA PRO A 107 -17.80 2.14 -11.02
C PRO A 107 -16.93 2.32 -9.78
N ILE A 108 -16.99 3.45 -9.07
CA ILE A 108 -16.23 3.67 -7.82
C ILE A 108 -16.82 2.85 -6.66
N LYS A 109 -18.14 2.70 -6.63
CA LYS A 109 -18.83 1.84 -5.65
C LYS A 109 -18.60 0.36 -5.93
N GLN A 110 -18.62 -0.04 -7.21
CA GLN A 110 -18.52 -1.42 -7.69
C GLN A 110 -17.10 -1.93 -7.90
N SER A 111 -16.13 -1.04 -8.14
CA SER A 111 -14.71 -1.39 -8.02
C SER A 111 -14.61 -2.00 -6.64
N ALA A 112 -14.31 -3.30 -6.57
CA ALA A 112 -14.10 -4.00 -5.32
C ALA A 112 -13.21 -3.12 -4.43
N THR A 113 -13.32 -3.27 -3.13
CA THR A 113 -12.28 -2.79 -2.23
C THR A 113 -10.97 -3.44 -2.71
N GLU A 114 -10.31 -2.87 -3.72
CA GLU A 114 -8.87 -2.92 -3.82
C GLU A 114 -8.48 -2.42 -2.44
N VAL A 115 -8.05 -3.37 -1.61
CA VAL A 115 -7.35 -3.12 -0.36
C VAL A 115 -6.49 -1.91 -0.67
N GLU A 116 -6.84 -0.77 -0.08
CA GLU A 116 -6.14 0.47 -0.35
C GLU A 116 -4.65 0.14 -0.25
N SER A 117 -3.93 0.29 -1.37
CA SER A 117 -2.47 0.29 -1.43
C SER A 117 -1.95 1.53 -0.72
N ILE A 118 -2.41 1.74 0.51
CA ILE A 118 -1.67 2.46 1.53
C ILE A 118 -0.71 1.40 2.07
N PHE A 119 0.24 0.99 1.24
CA PHE A 119 1.47 0.41 1.73
C PHE A 119 2.27 1.54 2.36
N ASP A 120 1.75 2.03 3.48
CA ASP A 120 2.47 2.89 4.37
C ASP A 120 3.19 1.94 5.31
N LEU A 121 4.32 1.41 4.85
CA LEU A 121 5.18 0.55 5.66
C LEU A 121 5.49 1.20 7.00
N GLN A 122 5.53 2.53 7.02
CA GLN A 122 5.71 3.34 8.22
C GLN A 122 4.56 3.15 9.23
N LYS A 123 3.36 2.73 8.79
CA LYS A 123 2.25 2.34 9.68
C LYS A 123 2.31 0.88 10.14
N LEU A 124 2.84 -0.02 9.29
CA LEU A 124 3.07 -1.42 9.67
C LEU A 124 4.25 -1.56 10.61
N VAL A 125 5.20 -0.63 10.54
CA VAL A 125 6.34 -0.48 11.42
C VAL A 125 6.23 0.90 12.12
N PRO A 126 5.20 1.10 12.97
CA PRO A 126 4.85 2.41 13.55
C PRO A 126 5.87 2.97 14.54
N SER A 127 7.01 2.30 14.73
CA SER A 127 8.02 2.62 15.74
C SER A 127 9.43 2.75 15.17
N LEU A 128 9.60 3.39 14.01
CA LEU A 128 10.91 3.85 13.50
C LEU A 128 11.60 4.92 14.38
N ALA A 129 11.11 5.16 15.59
CA ALA A 129 11.66 6.16 16.50
C ALA A 129 12.92 5.68 17.25
N ASN A 130 13.34 4.43 17.07
CA ASN A 130 14.53 3.91 17.71
C ASN A 130 15.74 4.12 16.79
N PRO A 131 16.74 4.95 17.17
CA PRO A 131 17.96 5.14 16.37
C PRO A 131 18.81 3.86 16.19
N ASP A 132 18.46 2.78 16.89
CA ASP A 132 19.06 1.43 16.80
C ASP A 132 18.37 0.51 15.77
N GLU A 133 17.41 0.98 14.98
CA GLU A 133 16.85 0.16 13.90
C GLU A 133 17.86 -0.02 12.77
N SER A 134 18.06 -1.27 12.34
CA SER A 134 19.07 -1.64 11.35
C SER A 134 18.88 -0.85 10.06
N GLU A 135 19.97 -0.34 9.47
CA GLU A 135 19.96 0.33 8.16
C GLU A 135 19.24 -0.50 7.07
N TYR A 136 19.30 -1.83 7.16
CA TYR A 136 18.55 -2.75 6.29
C TYR A 136 17.04 -2.49 6.27
N LEU A 137 16.43 -2.12 7.41
CA LEU A 137 14.98 -1.88 7.48
C LEU A 137 14.61 -0.56 6.80
N LYS A 138 15.44 0.46 6.95
CA LYS A 138 15.26 1.75 6.25
C LYS A 138 15.36 1.55 4.74
N GLU A 139 16.41 0.88 4.28
CA GLU A 139 16.58 0.57 2.86
C GLU A 139 15.45 -0.33 2.32
N ALA A 140 14.93 -1.26 3.13
CA ALA A 140 13.81 -2.11 2.77
C ALA A 140 12.54 -1.28 2.50
N ILE A 141 12.27 -0.28 3.35
CA ILE A 141 11.13 0.63 3.20
C ILE A 141 11.28 1.48 1.95
N GLU A 142 12.46 2.08 1.75
CA GLU A 142 12.75 2.88 0.56
C GLU A 142 12.58 2.07 -0.74
N CYS A 143 13.08 0.83 -0.76
CA CYS A 143 12.89 -0.07 -1.89
C CYS A 143 11.41 -0.32 -2.16
N ALA A 144 10.60 -0.52 -1.12
CA ALA A 144 9.19 -0.80 -1.29
C ALA A 144 8.41 0.42 -1.78
N GLU A 145 8.70 1.61 -1.24
CA GLU A 145 8.13 2.90 -1.67
C GLU A 145 8.45 3.20 -3.14
N GLN A 146 9.61 2.78 -3.63
CA GLN A 146 10.01 2.91 -5.03
C GLN A 146 9.52 1.77 -5.94
N GLY A 147 8.76 0.81 -5.39
CA GLY A 147 8.22 -0.33 -6.15
C GLY A 147 9.23 -1.46 -6.40
N HIS A 148 10.41 -1.43 -5.79
CA HIS A 148 11.43 -2.49 -5.82
C HIS A 148 11.10 -3.62 -4.82
N ARG A 149 9.98 -4.31 -5.06
CA ARG A 149 9.37 -5.28 -4.15
C ARG A 149 10.30 -6.42 -3.71
N ARG A 150 11.04 -7.02 -4.65
CA ARG A 150 11.98 -8.13 -4.35
C ARG A 150 13.11 -7.66 -3.43
N ALA A 151 13.66 -6.47 -3.71
CA ALA A 151 14.70 -5.87 -2.88
C ALA A 151 14.17 -5.55 -1.48
N ALA A 152 12.96 -4.98 -1.38
CA ALA A 152 12.30 -4.71 -0.11
C ALA A 152 12.16 -5.97 0.76
N ILE A 153 11.70 -7.09 0.19
CA ILE A 153 11.58 -8.36 0.93
C ILE A 153 12.94 -8.87 1.38
N VAL A 154 13.96 -8.84 0.51
CA VAL A 154 15.31 -9.31 0.87
C VAL A 154 15.91 -8.49 2.00
N LEU A 155 15.84 -7.16 1.92
CA LEU A 155 16.36 -6.25 2.94
C LEU A 155 15.55 -6.33 4.25
N GLY A 156 14.22 -6.46 4.16
CA GLY A 156 13.37 -6.66 5.33
C GLY A 156 13.69 -7.98 6.06
N TRP A 157 14.10 -9.02 5.33
CA TRP A 157 14.57 -10.27 5.93
C TRP A 157 15.92 -10.10 6.63
N CYS A 158 16.85 -9.36 6.00
CA CYS A 158 18.14 -9.02 6.62
C CYS A 158 17.93 -8.28 7.95
N ALA A 159 17.02 -7.31 8.00
CA ALA A 159 16.67 -6.60 9.24
C ALA A 159 16.10 -7.53 10.32
N ALA A 160 15.23 -8.48 9.93
CA ALA A 160 14.65 -9.44 10.85
C ALA A 160 15.70 -10.40 11.43
N ILE A 161 16.60 -10.92 10.60
CA ILE A 161 17.66 -11.83 11.03
C ILE A 161 18.70 -11.10 11.89
N ASP A 162 19.06 -9.85 11.57
CA ASP A 162 19.93 -9.05 12.43
C ASP A 162 19.33 -8.90 13.83
N LYS A 163 18.06 -8.50 13.94
CA LYS A 163 17.34 -8.42 15.24
C LYS A 163 17.37 -9.74 16.01
N VAL A 164 17.11 -10.86 15.32
CA VAL A 164 17.18 -12.21 15.90
C VAL A 164 18.58 -12.53 16.42
N GLN A 165 19.62 -12.26 15.64
CA GLN A 165 21.02 -12.51 16.01
C GLN A 165 21.43 -11.66 17.20
N GLN A 166 21.07 -10.38 17.23
CA GLN A 166 21.30 -9.49 18.37
C GLN A 166 20.61 -10.01 19.63
N LYS A 167 19.38 -10.51 19.52
CA LYS A 167 18.69 -11.11 20.65
C LYS A 167 19.40 -12.37 21.16
N ILE A 168 19.84 -13.25 20.26
CA ILE A 168 20.60 -14.46 20.62
C ILE A 168 21.89 -14.09 21.33
N LEU A 169 22.61 -13.07 20.85
CA LEU A 169 23.83 -12.58 21.51
C LEU A 169 23.55 -12.06 22.92
N ARG A 170 22.51 -11.25 23.11
CA ARG A 170 22.11 -10.75 24.44
C ARG A 170 21.69 -11.87 25.38
N LEU A 171 21.01 -12.89 24.85
CA LEU A 171 20.60 -14.07 25.62
C LEU A 171 21.78 -14.97 26.02
N GLY A 172 22.86 -14.92 25.23
CA GLY A 172 24.07 -15.69 25.41
C GLY A 172 24.12 -16.93 24.51
N LEU A 173 25.27 -17.12 23.85
CA LEU A 173 25.51 -18.23 22.94
C LEU A 173 25.49 -19.60 23.63
N ASP A 174 25.81 -19.66 24.92
CA ASP A 174 25.70 -20.89 25.70
C ASP A 174 24.27 -21.41 25.77
N LYS A 175 23.29 -20.50 25.92
CA LYS A 175 21.87 -20.87 25.94
C LYS A 175 21.41 -21.34 24.57
N PHE A 176 21.87 -20.68 23.50
CA PHE A 176 21.63 -21.12 22.12
C PHE A 176 22.16 -22.55 21.88
N ASN A 177 23.43 -22.79 22.23
CA ASN A 177 24.07 -24.10 22.08
C ASN A 177 23.37 -25.17 22.92
N ALA A 178 23.04 -24.87 24.19
CA ALA A 178 22.32 -25.78 25.07
C ALA A 178 20.93 -26.14 24.51
N THR A 179 20.20 -25.17 23.96
CA THR A 179 18.91 -25.43 23.32
C THR A 179 19.06 -26.31 22.08
N SER A 180 20.06 -26.07 21.23
CA SER A 180 20.30 -26.93 20.07
C SER A 180 20.54 -28.40 20.44
N ARG A 181 21.32 -28.65 21.51
CA ARG A 181 21.54 -29.99 22.08
C ARG A 181 20.25 -30.58 22.67
N LYS A 182 19.47 -29.78 23.39
CA LYS A 182 18.16 -30.19 23.93
C LYS A 182 17.21 -30.63 22.82
N LEU A 183 17.13 -29.87 21.73
CA LEU A 183 16.28 -30.19 20.59
C LEU A 183 16.73 -31.49 19.89
N LYS A 184 18.03 -31.67 19.66
CA LYS A 184 18.60 -32.91 19.07
C LYS A 184 18.32 -34.16 19.92
N ALA A 185 18.26 -34.01 21.24
CA ALA A 185 17.95 -35.10 22.16
C ALA A 185 16.47 -35.50 22.17
N GLN A 186 15.57 -34.72 21.55
CA GLN A 186 14.15 -35.06 21.53
C GLN A 186 13.85 -36.18 20.53
N THR A 187 13.33 -37.29 21.04
CA THR A 187 13.01 -38.48 20.24
C THR A 187 11.51 -38.57 19.86
N ALA A 188 10.70 -37.61 20.29
CA ALA A 188 9.25 -37.54 20.06
C ALA A 188 8.80 -36.10 19.74
N GLY A 189 7.60 -35.95 19.15
CA GLY A 189 7.03 -34.65 18.79
C GLY A 189 7.64 -34.01 17.55
N LYS A 190 7.41 -32.70 17.38
CA LYS A 190 7.82 -31.89 16.22
C LYS A 190 9.32 -32.00 15.93
N TYR A 191 10.14 -32.03 16.98
CA TYR A 191 11.60 -32.04 16.87
C TYR A 191 12.22 -33.44 16.70
N LYS A 192 11.42 -34.51 16.61
CA LYS A 192 11.93 -35.89 16.43
C LYS A 192 12.90 -36.04 15.25
N ARG A 193 12.72 -35.24 14.18
CA ARG A 193 13.55 -35.29 12.97
C ARG A 193 14.73 -34.31 13.02
N TRP A 194 14.82 -33.49 14.06
CA TRP A 194 15.90 -32.55 14.24
C TRP A 194 17.16 -33.28 14.71
N ASN A 195 18.24 -33.19 13.93
CA ASN A 195 19.48 -33.92 14.19
C ASN A 195 20.72 -33.01 14.32
N LYS A 196 20.51 -31.69 14.31
CA LYS A 196 21.59 -30.69 14.34
C LYS A 196 21.86 -30.23 15.77
N GLU A 197 23.12 -30.00 16.07
CA GLU A 197 23.55 -29.28 17.27
C GLU A 197 24.64 -28.28 16.89
N PHE A 198 24.75 -27.22 17.68
CA PHE A 198 25.69 -26.14 17.41
C PHE A 198 26.59 -25.89 18.63
N ALA A 199 27.78 -25.38 18.34
CA ALA A 199 28.80 -24.98 19.31
C ALA A 199 29.35 -23.60 18.92
N VAL A 200 28.47 -22.61 18.81
CA VAL A 200 28.78 -21.24 18.42
C VAL A 200 29.44 -20.51 19.58
N THR A 201 30.55 -19.83 19.32
CA THR A 201 31.31 -19.03 20.28
C THR A 201 31.41 -17.56 19.89
N THR A 202 31.14 -17.23 18.62
CA THR A 202 31.21 -15.86 18.11
C THR A 202 29.98 -15.48 17.27
N LEU A 203 29.76 -14.18 17.07
CA LEU A 203 28.72 -13.70 16.15
C LEU A 203 28.98 -14.16 14.70
N ALA A 204 30.24 -14.15 14.26
CA ALA A 204 30.60 -14.57 12.91
C ALA A 204 30.18 -16.03 12.66
N GLU A 205 30.38 -16.91 13.64
CA GLU A 205 29.90 -18.30 13.56
C GLU A 205 28.37 -18.38 13.55
N LEU A 206 27.67 -17.59 14.39
CA LEU A 206 26.21 -17.54 14.40
C LEU A 206 25.64 -17.17 13.01
N GLN A 207 26.29 -16.23 12.32
CA GLN A 207 25.90 -15.75 10.99
C GLN A 207 26.05 -16.80 9.88
N THR A 208 26.79 -17.88 10.12
CA THR A 208 26.91 -18.99 9.16
C THR A 208 25.79 -20.03 9.29
N ILE A 209 24.98 -19.96 10.35
CA ILE A 209 23.86 -20.89 10.56
C ILE A 209 22.73 -20.54 9.59
N PHE A 210 22.13 -21.56 8.97
CA PHE A 210 20.98 -21.37 8.09
C PHE A 210 19.79 -20.77 8.84
N ASP A 211 19.12 -19.81 8.22
CA ASP A 211 17.97 -19.12 8.83
C ASP A 211 16.85 -20.09 9.25
N THR A 212 16.62 -21.16 8.49
CA THR A 212 15.66 -22.21 8.86
C THR A 212 16.03 -22.89 10.18
N ASP A 213 17.32 -23.09 10.41
CA ASP A 213 17.82 -23.68 11.65
C ASP A 213 17.70 -22.69 12.82
N LEU A 214 17.93 -21.39 12.55
CA LEU A 214 17.70 -20.33 13.53
C LEU A 214 16.24 -20.29 13.98
N ILE A 215 15.28 -20.36 13.05
CA ILE A 215 13.84 -20.36 13.36
C ILE A 215 13.48 -21.52 14.31
N VAL A 216 13.96 -22.73 14.03
CA VAL A 216 13.72 -23.91 14.89
C VAL A 216 14.30 -23.71 16.29
N ILE A 217 15.49 -23.10 16.40
CA ILE A 217 16.10 -22.84 17.70
C ILE A 217 15.36 -21.73 18.46
N LEU A 218 14.87 -20.70 17.78
CA LEU A 218 14.05 -19.66 18.40
C LEU A 218 12.77 -20.23 19.00
N GLU A 219 12.13 -21.19 18.32
CA GLU A 219 10.98 -21.93 18.87
C GLU A 219 11.38 -22.76 20.09
N GLY A 220 12.53 -23.46 20.02
CA GLY A 220 13.07 -24.21 21.17
C GLY A 220 13.50 -23.33 22.36
N LEU A 221 13.83 -22.07 22.11
CA LEU A 221 14.10 -21.03 23.11
C LEU A 221 12.81 -20.38 23.64
N GLU A 222 11.65 -20.76 23.12
CA GLU A 222 10.32 -20.20 23.44
C GLU A 222 10.19 -18.70 23.12
N LEU A 223 11.08 -18.21 22.25
CA LEU A 223 11.03 -16.85 21.70
C LEU A 223 9.96 -16.73 20.62
N LEU A 224 9.70 -17.84 19.92
CA LEU A 224 8.59 -18.03 18.99
C LEU A 224 7.72 -19.20 19.44
N ASP A 225 6.43 -19.14 19.16
CA ASP A 225 5.56 -20.32 19.17
C ASP A 225 5.58 -21.07 17.81
N GLY A 226 4.90 -22.21 17.75
CA GLY A 226 4.90 -23.05 16.55
C GLY A 226 4.26 -22.40 15.31
N ASN A 227 3.27 -21.54 15.51
CA ASN A 227 2.60 -20.82 14.42
C ASN A 227 3.45 -19.63 13.95
N GLU A 228 4.09 -18.92 14.89
CA GLU A 228 5.05 -17.87 14.59
C GLU A 228 6.25 -18.42 13.80
N ALA A 229 6.76 -19.61 14.16
CA ALA A 229 7.82 -20.29 13.44
C ALA A 229 7.41 -20.66 12.00
N GLU A 230 6.21 -21.22 11.79
CA GLU A 230 5.69 -21.56 10.45
C GLU A 230 5.50 -20.32 9.56
N ARG A 231 5.02 -19.22 10.14
CA ARG A 231 4.89 -17.93 9.43
C ARG A 231 6.26 -17.32 9.10
N MET A 232 7.24 -17.44 9.99
CA MET A 232 8.63 -17.06 9.72
C MET A 232 9.24 -17.89 8.58
N GLU A 233 8.97 -19.20 8.52
CA GLU A 233 9.39 -20.03 7.39
C GLU A 233 8.74 -19.57 6.07
N THR A 234 7.47 -19.17 6.10
CA THR A 234 6.80 -18.60 4.93
C THR A 234 7.46 -17.29 4.48
N CYS A 235 7.84 -16.42 5.42
CA CYS A 235 8.61 -15.20 5.14
C CYS A 235 9.99 -15.50 4.53
N PHE A 236 10.68 -16.54 5.03
CA PHE A 236 11.93 -17.01 4.44
C PHE A 236 11.75 -17.48 2.99
N GLN A 237 10.63 -18.14 2.67
CA GLN A 237 10.32 -18.50 1.28
C GLN A 237 10.11 -17.27 0.39
N TYR A 238 9.42 -16.23 0.88
CA TYR A 238 9.32 -14.96 0.14
C TYR A 238 10.68 -14.34 -0.14
N ARG A 239 11.60 -14.38 0.84
CA ARG A 239 12.99 -13.94 0.64
C ARG A 239 13.69 -14.77 -0.43
N ASN A 240 13.56 -16.10 -0.41
CA ASN A 240 14.21 -16.97 -1.40
C ASN A 240 13.66 -16.73 -2.81
N HIS A 241 12.34 -16.65 -2.97
CA HIS A 241 11.71 -16.30 -4.25
C HIS A 241 12.12 -14.91 -4.75
N SER A 242 12.43 -13.98 -3.83
CA SER A 242 12.88 -12.64 -4.17
C SER A 242 14.37 -12.59 -4.56
N ALA A 243 15.21 -13.41 -3.94
CA ALA A 243 16.67 -13.42 -4.15
C ALA A 243 17.13 -14.29 -5.33
N HIS A 244 16.37 -15.33 -5.70
CA HIS A 244 16.75 -16.25 -6.78
C HIS A 244 15.95 -15.96 -8.07
N PRO A 245 16.58 -16.02 -9.26
CA PRO A 245 15.86 -15.90 -10.52
C PRO A 245 14.75 -16.95 -10.62
N GLY A 246 13.53 -16.51 -10.95
CA GLY A 246 12.36 -17.38 -11.05
C GLY A 246 11.21 -16.67 -11.76
N ALA A 247 10.24 -17.45 -12.25
CA ALA A 247 9.09 -16.94 -12.99
C ALA A 247 7.91 -16.55 -12.08
N ALA A 248 7.94 -16.90 -10.80
CA ALA A 248 6.89 -16.55 -9.84
C ALA A 248 6.93 -15.03 -9.56
N PRO A 249 5.86 -14.28 -9.84
CA PRO A 249 5.84 -12.84 -9.58
C PRO A 249 5.79 -12.55 -8.08
N ILE A 250 6.47 -11.48 -7.69
CA ILE A 250 6.30 -10.86 -6.37
C ILE A 250 5.48 -9.59 -6.55
N GLU A 251 4.24 -9.65 -6.09
CA GLU A 251 3.28 -8.57 -6.16
C GLU A 251 3.09 -7.92 -4.80
N GLU A 252 2.37 -6.80 -4.79
CA GLU A 252 2.11 -6.03 -3.58
C GLU A 252 1.50 -6.86 -2.43
N PRO A 253 0.53 -7.78 -2.65
CA PRO A 253 0.02 -8.62 -1.56
C PRO A 253 1.09 -9.48 -0.88
N ASN A 254 2.11 -9.91 -1.62
CA ASN A 254 3.22 -10.70 -1.05
C ASN A 254 4.07 -9.84 -0.12
N VAL A 255 4.35 -8.59 -0.54
CA VAL A 255 5.10 -7.63 0.26
C VAL A 255 4.33 -7.27 1.54
N VAL A 256 3.01 -7.05 1.44
CA VAL A 256 2.15 -6.80 2.60
C VAL A 256 2.15 -7.96 3.59
N ALA A 257 1.94 -9.19 3.09
CA ALA A 257 1.96 -10.38 3.94
C ALA A 257 3.31 -10.53 4.65
N PHE A 258 4.40 -10.37 3.90
CA PHE A 258 5.76 -10.46 4.45
C PHE A 258 6.01 -9.44 5.56
N PHE A 259 5.79 -8.14 5.30
CA PHE A 259 6.11 -7.11 6.30
C PHE A 259 5.15 -7.10 7.49
N SER A 260 3.90 -7.54 7.30
CA SER A 260 2.95 -7.70 8.41
C SER A 260 3.45 -8.77 9.39
N ASP A 261 3.93 -9.89 8.88
CA ASP A 261 4.44 -11.00 9.68
C ASP A 261 5.77 -10.64 10.34
N ILE A 262 6.73 -10.08 9.59
CA ILE A 262 8.01 -9.62 10.15
C ILE A 262 7.81 -8.59 11.25
N SER A 263 6.90 -7.63 11.03
CA SER A 263 6.62 -6.60 12.03
C SER A 263 6.04 -7.21 13.30
N ALA A 264 5.02 -8.06 13.20
CA ALA A 264 4.36 -8.65 14.37
C ALA A 264 5.25 -9.66 15.10
N ILE A 265 5.93 -10.54 14.37
CA ILE A 265 6.65 -11.70 14.92
C ILE A 265 8.06 -11.32 15.39
N VAL A 266 8.71 -10.36 14.72
CA VAL A 266 10.10 -9.98 15.00
C VAL A 266 10.19 -8.58 15.57
N LEU A 267 9.79 -7.56 14.81
CA LEU A 267 10.11 -6.16 15.13
C LEU A 267 9.35 -5.63 16.35
N GLN A 268 8.10 -6.04 16.53
CA GLN A 268 7.24 -5.63 17.65
C GLN A 268 7.17 -6.66 18.77
N ASN A 269 7.78 -7.84 18.59
CA ASN A 269 7.70 -8.93 19.55
C ASN A 269 8.49 -8.60 20.83
N PRO A 270 7.84 -8.48 22.00
CA PRO A 270 8.53 -8.13 23.25
C PRO A 270 9.59 -9.15 23.66
N LYS A 271 9.43 -10.42 23.29
CA LYS A 271 10.41 -11.47 23.60
C LYS A 271 11.72 -11.26 22.86
N LEU A 272 11.68 -10.64 21.68
CA LEU A 272 12.86 -10.36 20.85
C LEU A 272 13.43 -8.95 21.09
N ASN A 273 12.63 -8.02 21.60
CA ASN A 273 13.06 -6.65 21.89
C ASN A 273 13.65 -6.44 23.30
N SER A 274 13.35 -7.32 24.25
CA SER A 274 13.86 -7.28 25.63
C SER A 274 15.31 -7.71 25.78
#